data_AF-A0A411YL79-F1
#
_entry.id   AF-A0A411YL79-F1
#
_cell.length_a   1.000
_cell.length_b   1.000
_cell.length_c   1.000
_cell.angle_alpha   90.00
_cell.angle_beta   90.00
_cell.angle_gamma   90.00
#
_symmetry.space_group_name_H-M   'P 1'
#
loop_
_entity.id
_entity.type
_entity.pdbx_description
1 polymer ?
#
loop_
_entity_poly.entity_id
_entity_poly.type
_entity_poly.pdbx_seq_one_letter_code
_entity_poly.pdbx_strand_id
1 'polypeptide(L)'
;MAPDEPRPGDPVRGTPSYTHDVRGIQRALQHRGYDVGPIDGLFGPRTENALRAFQRDNGISVNGVVDHRTGSRLLGRSWEGGDEFRRGDTDFMDTGRPGDPVRGDQPPGRVSPEHDATPSGPGGGASVPGTTLDAPRDPDEPGPDASDEEIEEFVRERYGFMAWVLDEPELAEVMRTAIREGRDPDWIESQIMTTDWWTDTEPARREWQRIRSEDPARSEQVMDSVMLDIRLQASRMGVSIDQDRMRQLALEAVGNGWVDINTGRISQGERMQRAIANEADFRGDQRVGGDMGAMQDAIVAQSHEWMVPMSEDSALDWAQRILSGEATEDGLETHLRDMARSRYPHLEDYFARGVSPQQFFQPYREELARTLEMNPDTIDLVNDSRFSPVLDFATEGDERRPMTMSEVQQYARGLPEWRGTRQAQEQGSAFTEMLGRTFGRIA
;
A
#
# COMPACT_ATOMS: atom_id res chain seq x y z
N MET A 1 -22.23 53.56 -38.47
CA MET A 1 -22.77 52.57 -39.43
C MET A 1 -22.11 51.25 -39.10
N ALA A 2 -22.82 50.39 -38.38
CA ALA A 2 -22.42 49.03 -38.03
C ALA A 2 -23.28 48.06 -38.85
N PRO A 3 -22.73 46.91 -39.26
CA PRO A 3 -23.52 45.72 -39.56
C PRO A 3 -22.88 44.49 -38.88
N ASP A 4 -23.56 43.42 -38.48
CA ASP A 4 -24.97 43.03 -38.42
C ASP A 4 -25.00 41.82 -37.46
N GLU A 5 -25.96 41.74 -36.53
CA GLU A 5 -26.07 40.63 -35.55
C GLU A 5 -26.61 39.35 -36.20
N PRO A 6 -26.04 38.15 -35.89
CA PRO A 6 -26.73 36.90 -36.14
C PRO A 6 -27.56 36.42 -34.92
N ARG A 7 -28.72 35.83 -35.24
CA ARG A 7 -29.89 35.52 -34.39
C ARG A 7 -29.66 34.40 -33.36
N PRO A 8 -30.47 34.34 -32.27
CA PRO A 8 -30.39 33.29 -31.27
C PRO A 8 -30.98 31.99 -31.83
N GLY A 9 -30.16 30.93 -31.92
CA GLY A 9 -30.59 29.67 -32.52
C GLY A 9 -29.60 28.51 -32.49
N ASP A 10 -28.27 28.72 -32.44
CA ASP A 10 -27.32 27.59 -32.42
C ASP A 10 -26.09 27.85 -31.53
N PRO A 11 -25.91 27.02 -30.50
CA PRO A 11 -24.60 26.55 -30.12
C PRO A 11 -24.51 25.03 -30.27
N VAL A 12 -23.72 24.57 -31.23
CA VAL A 12 -23.04 23.26 -31.16
C VAL A 12 -22.05 23.35 -30.00
N ARG A 13 -22.45 22.83 -28.84
CA ARG A 13 -21.58 22.56 -27.70
C ARG A 13 -21.59 21.05 -27.46
N GLY A 14 -20.40 20.44 -27.46
CA GLY A 14 -20.21 19.13 -26.88
C GLY A 14 -20.75 19.14 -25.45
N THR A 15 -21.67 18.22 -25.18
CA THR A 15 -22.14 17.96 -23.82
C THR A 15 -21.35 16.77 -23.26
N PRO A 16 -20.54 16.98 -22.22
CA PRO A 16 -19.96 15.89 -21.46
C PRO A 16 -21.07 15.22 -20.64
N SER A 17 -21.19 13.89 -20.74
CA SER A 17 -22.10 13.11 -19.89
C SER A 17 -21.47 12.98 -18.50
N TYR A 18 -21.65 14.01 -17.66
CA TYR A 18 -21.33 14.00 -16.24
C TYR A 18 -22.59 13.66 -15.45
N THR A 19 -22.63 12.51 -14.77
CA THR A 19 -23.39 12.37 -13.50
C THR A 19 -22.94 11.13 -12.70
N HIS A 20 -21.69 11.17 -12.23
CA HIS A 20 -21.28 10.58 -10.94
C HIS A 20 -20.41 11.58 -10.16
N ASP A 21 -20.67 12.89 -10.35
CA ASP A 21 -19.88 13.98 -9.75
C ASP A 21 -20.58 14.49 -8.48
N VAL A 22 -19.94 14.29 -7.32
CA VAL A 22 -20.38 14.82 -6.01
C VAL A 22 -20.62 16.33 -6.07
N ARG A 23 -19.89 17.07 -6.92
CA ARG A 23 -20.12 18.51 -7.11
C ARG A 23 -21.48 18.81 -7.75
N GLY A 24 -21.97 17.90 -8.59
CA GLY A 24 -23.31 17.99 -9.18
C GLY A 24 -24.40 17.90 -8.11
N ILE A 25 -24.26 16.97 -7.18
CA ILE A 25 -25.18 16.78 -6.04
C ILE A 25 -25.13 17.99 -5.09
N GLN A 26 -23.92 18.45 -4.73
CA GLN A 26 -23.75 19.63 -3.87
C GLN A 26 -24.38 20.89 -4.48
N ARG A 27 -24.17 21.15 -5.79
CA ARG A 27 -24.82 22.26 -6.50
C ARG A 27 -26.33 22.16 -6.47
N ALA A 28 -26.89 20.98 -6.72
CA ALA A 28 -28.34 20.78 -6.80
C ALA A 28 -29.05 20.94 -5.45
N LEU A 29 -28.42 20.50 -4.35
CA LEU A 29 -28.89 20.70 -2.98
C LEU A 29 -28.79 22.17 -2.57
N GLN A 30 -27.67 22.83 -2.86
CA GLN A 30 -27.48 24.26 -2.59
C GLN A 30 -28.52 25.12 -3.34
N HIS A 31 -28.79 24.80 -4.61
CA HIS A 31 -29.77 25.53 -5.42
C HIS A 31 -31.21 25.39 -4.91
N ARG A 32 -31.49 24.33 -4.12
CA ARG A 32 -32.78 24.11 -3.46
C ARG A 32 -32.84 24.64 -2.03
N GLY A 33 -31.80 25.35 -1.58
CA GLY A 33 -31.77 26.02 -0.28
C GLY A 33 -31.23 25.17 0.87
N TYR A 34 -30.61 24.01 0.59
CA TYR A 34 -29.98 23.18 1.62
C TYR A 34 -28.49 23.52 1.76
N ASP A 35 -28.02 23.74 3.00
CA ASP A 35 -26.62 24.09 3.27
C ASP A 35 -25.70 22.86 3.17
N VAL A 36 -25.02 22.72 2.04
CA VAL A 36 -24.01 21.68 1.79
C VAL A 36 -22.59 22.11 2.17
N GLY A 37 -22.37 23.39 2.53
CA GLY A 37 -21.04 23.99 2.59
C GLY A 37 -20.45 24.36 1.22
N PRO A 38 -19.12 24.47 1.09
CA PRO A 38 -18.43 24.69 -0.18
C PRO A 38 -18.66 23.55 -1.18
N ILE A 39 -18.77 23.86 -2.47
CA ILE A 39 -18.84 22.84 -3.53
C ILE A 39 -17.41 22.41 -3.87
N ASP A 40 -16.89 21.45 -3.10
CA ASP A 40 -15.52 20.92 -3.21
C ASP A 40 -15.46 19.57 -3.95
N GLY A 41 -16.58 18.85 -4.04
CA GLY A 41 -16.66 17.51 -4.61
C GLY A 41 -16.42 16.39 -3.60
N LEU A 42 -16.47 16.70 -2.30
CA LEU A 42 -16.35 15.72 -1.22
C LEU A 42 -17.70 15.49 -0.55
N PHE A 43 -18.10 14.23 -0.38
CA PHE A 43 -19.39 13.90 0.24
C PHE A 43 -19.28 13.90 1.77
N GLY A 44 -19.07 15.08 2.35
CA GLY A 44 -18.87 15.25 3.80
C GLY A 44 -20.16 15.36 4.62
N PRO A 45 -20.07 15.43 5.97
CA PRO A 45 -21.22 15.43 6.88
C PRO A 45 -22.25 16.55 6.62
N ARG A 46 -21.80 17.71 6.12
CA ARG A 46 -22.70 18.83 5.76
C ARG A 46 -23.49 18.52 4.49
N THR A 47 -22.85 17.95 3.48
CA THR A 47 -23.52 17.50 2.24
C THR A 47 -24.52 16.38 2.53
N GLU A 48 -24.17 15.45 3.42
CA GLU A 48 -25.06 14.37 3.81
C GLU A 48 -26.26 14.87 4.64
N ASN A 49 -26.06 15.79 5.59
CA ASN A 49 -27.14 16.37 6.37
C ASN A 49 -28.11 17.18 5.50
N ALA A 50 -27.58 17.91 4.52
CA ALA A 50 -28.37 18.59 3.49
C ALA A 50 -29.18 17.60 2.65
N LEU A 51 -28.57 16.46 2.25
CA LEU A 51 -29.27 15.42 1.50
C LEU A 51 -30.39 14.77 2.33
N ARG A 52 -30.14 14.47 3.61
CA ARG A 52 -31.15 13.89 4.52
C ARG A 52 -32.30 14.87 4.77
N ALA A 53 -32.01 16.16 4.89
CA ALA A 53 -33.04 17.20 4.98
C ALA A 53 -33.88 17.24 3.70
N PHE A 54 -33.23 17.22 2.53
CA PHE A 54 -33.92 17.16 1.24
C PHE A 54 -34.81 15.91 1.10
N GLN A 55 -34.31 14.73 1.49
CA GLN A 55 -35.08 13.48 1.47
C GLN A 55 -36.31 13.56 2.39
N ARG A 56 -36.14 14.11 3.60
CA ARG A 56 -37.23 14.30 4.58
C ARG A 56 -38.32 15.22 4.03
N ASP A 57 -37.93 16.36 3.46
CA ASP A 57 -38.87 17.36 2.95
C ASP A 57 -39.61 16.90 1.68
N ASN A 58 -39.03 15.94 0.94
CA ASN A 58 -39.60 15.39 -0.28
C ASN A 58 -40.28 14.01 -0.10
N GLY A 59 -40.39 13.51 1.13
CA GLY A 59 -41.03 12.23 1.43
C GLY A 59 -40.28 11.02 0.86
N ILE A 60 -38.95 11.11 0.73
CA ILE A 60 -38.05 10.05 0.26
C ILE A 60 -37.39 9.40 1.47
N SER A 61 -36.95 8.14 1.34
CA SER A 61 -36.20 7.44 2.41
C SER A 61 -35.01 8.28 2.88
N VAL A 62 -34.96 8.59 4.18
CA VAL A 62 -33.92 9.46 4.78
C VAL A 62 -32.68 8.62 5.10
N ASN A 63 -32.10 7.98 4.09
CA ASN A 63 -30.93 7.12 4.21
C ASN A 63 -29.61 7.89 4.05
N GLY A 64 -29.66 9.15 3.56
CA GLY A 64 -28.47 9.95 3.26
C GLY A 64 -27.73 9.49 2.02
N VAL A 65 -28.40 8.71 1.16
CA VAL A 65 -27.86 8.09 -0.03
C VAL A 65 -28.56 8.64 -1.26
N VAL A 66 -27.81 8.97 -2.31
CA VAL A 66 -28.40 9.38 -3.58
C VAL A 66 -28.78 8.15 -4.40
N ASP A 67 -29.87 7.49 -3.99
CA ASP A 67 -30.51 6.45 -4.79
C ASP A 67 -31.23 7.04 -6.02
N HIS A 68 -31.70 6.18 -6.93
CA HIS A 68 -32.37 6.60 -8.15
C HIS A 68 -33.57 7.54 -7.89
N ARG A 69 -34.32 7.33 -6.79
CA ARG A 69 -35.47 8.17 -6.42
C ARG A 69 -35.02 9.55 -5.94
N THR A 70 -33.97 9.58 -5.13
CA THR A 70 -33.34 10.80 -4.61
C THR A 70 -32.74 11.60 -5.74
N GLY A 71 -31.97 10.95 -6.62
CA GLY A 71 -31.35 11.54 -7.80
C GLY A 71 -32.36 12.13 -8.79
N SER A 72 -33.43 11.38 -9.10
CA SER A 72 -34.50 11.84 -9.99
C SER A 72 -35.22 13.09 -9.44
N ARG A 73 -35.47 13.14 -8.13
CA ARG A 73 -36.11 14.30 -7.48
C ARG A 73 -35.18 15.51 -7.36
N LEU A 74 -33.88 15.24 -7.14
CA LEU A 74 -32.87 16.26 -6.91
C LEU A 74 -32.33 16.86 -8.22
N LEU A 75 -32.21 16.11 -9.31
CA LEU A 75 -31.64 16.60 -10.57
C LEU A 75 -32.69 16.86 -11.67
N GLY A 76 -33.92 16.38 -11.52
CA GLY A 76 -35.05 16.75 -12.39
C GLY A 76 -34.91 16.33 -13.86
N ARG A 77 -34.00 15.41 -14.17
CA ARG A 77 -33.88 14.70 -15.46
C ARG A 77 -33.71 13.22 -15.16
N SER A 78 -34.27 12.37 -16.03
CA SER A 78 -34.19 10.91 -15.94
C SER A 78 -32.77 10.47 -15.61
N TRP A 79 -32.60 10.03 -14.37
CA TRP A 79 -31.35 9.58 -13.78
C TRP A 79 -31.19 8.10 -14.18
N GLU A 80 -30.22 7.80 -15.05
CA GLU A 80 -29.73 6.43 -15.27
C GLU A 80 -28.44 6.27 -14.44
N GLY A 81 -28.39 5.30 -13.53
CA GLY A 81 -27.20 4.95 -12.74
C GLY A 81 -27.45 4.86 -11.23
N GLY A 82 -27.68 3.66 -10.71
CA GLY A 82 -27.76 3.43 -9.26
C GLY A 82 -26.40 2.94 -8.75
N ASP A 83 -25.92 3.56 -7.66
CA ASP A 83 -25.39 2.78 -6.53
C ASP A 83 -25.23 3.64 -5.26
N GLU A 84 -25.49 2.97 -4.14
CA GLU A 84 -25.76 3.52 -2.81
C GLU A 84 -24.48 3.75 -1.98
N PHE A 85 -24.20 4.99 -1.59
CA PHE A 85 -23.15 5.35 -0.61
C PHE A 85 -23.60 5.17 0.85
N ARG A 86 -22.96 4.28 1.64
CA ARG A 86 -23.04 4.28 3.12
C ARG A 86 -21.76 4.81 3.77
N ARG A 87 -21.96 5.49 4.90
CA ARG A 87 -21.02 6.27 5.71
C ARG A 87 -19.97 5.37 6.42
N GLY A 88 -18.67 5.60 6.18
CA GLY A 88 -17.58 4.88 6.85
C GLY A 88 -16.17 5.48 6.68
N ASP A 89 -15.81 6.01 5.51
CA ASP A 89 -14.43 6.42 5.23
C ASP A 89 -14.27 7.95 5.13
N THR A 90 -13.96 8.58 6.26
CA THR A 90 -13.25 9.88 6.23
C THR A 90 -12.24 9.92 7.35
N ASP A 91 -10.97 9.70 7.00
CA ASP A 91 -9.86 10.21 7.78
C ASP A 91 -8.75 10.74 6.85
N PHE A 92 -8.19 11.89 7.23
CA PHE A 92 -6.96 12.54 6.74
C PHE A 92 -6.87 13.15 5.32
N MET A 93 -7.06 14.48 5.22
CA MET A 93 -5.96 15.47 5.32
C MET A 93 -6.48 16.91 5.12
N ASP A 94 -6.29 17.70 6.17
CA ASP A 94 -6.43 19.15 6.26
C ASP A 94 -5.21 19.85 5.65
N THR A 95 -5.42 20.77 4.71
CA THR A 95 -4.52 21.91 4.49
C THR A 95 -5.30 23.21 4.22
N GLY A 96 -5.64 23.95 5.29
CA GLY A 96 -5.20 25.35 5.46
C GLY A 96 -6.01 26.54 4.89
N ARG A 97 -6.77 27.19 5.82
CA ARG A 97 -6.87 28.66 6.15
C ARG A 97 -7.61 29.68 5.20
N PRO A 98 -8.02 30.89 5.67
CA PRO A 98 -9.02 31.25 6.72
C PRO A 98 -9.92 32.51 6.38
N GLY A 99 -10.95 32.81 7.20
CA GLY A 99 -11.70 34.10 7.27
C GLY A 99 -13.11 34.05 6.66
N ASP A 100 -14.22 34.52 7.24
CA ASP A 100 -14.50 35.53 8.28
C ASP A 100 -15.82 35.21 9.03
N PRO A 101 -16.11 35.87 10.19
CA PRO A 101 -17.21 35.50 11.10
C PRO A 101 -18.49 36.33 10.89
N VAL A 102 -19.67 35.71 11.05
CA VAL A 102 -20.93 36.45 11.25
C VAL A 102 -21.78 35.81 12.36
N ARG A 103 -22.02 36.63 13.40
CA ARG A 103 -23.06 36.55 14.46
C ARG A 103 -24.44 36.25 13.85
N GLY A 104 -25.36 35.49 14.46
CA GLY A 104 -25.94 35.65 15.80
C GLY A 104 -27.47 35.55 15.66
N ASP A 105 -28.16 35.28 16.77
CA ASP A 105 -29.62 35.21 16.97
C ASP A 105 -30.32 33.88 16.58
N GLN A 106 -31.16 33.20 17.38
CA GLN A 106 -31.61 33.21 18.78
C GLN A 106 -32.53 31.95 18.98
N PRO A 107 -32.66 31.36 20.18
CA PRO A 107 -33.56 30.21 20.49
C PRO A 107 -34.93 30.74 21.03
N PRO A 108 -35.85 29.99 21.71
CA PRO A 108 -35.99 28.55 22.02
C PRO A 108 -37.41 27.96 21.77
N GLY A 109 -37.63 26.65 21.99
CA GLY A 109 -39.00 26.09 22.02
C GLY A 109 -39.09 24.61 22.44
N ARG A 110 -39.37 24.39 23.74
CA ARG A 110 -39.70 23.10 24.38
C ARG A 110 -40.91 22.39 23.77
N VAL A 111 -40.93 21.06 23.76
CA VAL A 111 -41.71 20.22 24.70
C VAL A 111 -41.38 18.73 24.50
N SER A 112 -40.93 18.07 25.58
CA SER A 112 -41.25 16.64 25.85
C SER A 112 -42.57 16.61 26.64
N PRO A 113 -43.33 15.49 26.68
CA PRO A 113 -42.93 14.35 27.50
C PRO A 113 -43.24 12.94 26.93
N GLU A 114 -42.43 11.98 27.38
CA GLU A 114 -42.74 10.62 27.87
C GLU A 114 -43.92 9.83 27.23
N HIS A 115 -43.61 8.66 26.67
CA HIS A 115 -44.04 7.39 27.28
C HIS A 115 -43.28 6.18 26.71
N ASP A 116 -42.80 5.37 27.64
CA ASP A 116 -42.14 4.08 27.53
C ASP A 116 -43.07 3.00 26.94
N ALA A 117 -42.55 2.16 26.03
CA ALA A 117 -42.91 0.75 25.81
C ALA A 117 -42.42 0.25 24.44
N THR A 118 -41.31 -0.49 24.40
CA THR A 118 -41.16 -1.62 23.47
C THR A 118 -42.14 -2.74 23.89
N PRO A 119 -42.80 -3.46 22.96
CA PRO A 119 -42.11 -4.59 22.31
C PRO A 119 -42.55 -4.94 20.86
N SER A 120 -41.66 -5.67 20.18
CA SER A 120 -41.94 -6.65 19.09
C SER A 120 -42.42 -6.13 17.71
N GLY A 121 -41.80 -6.64 16.64
CA GLY A 121 -42.36 -6.59 15.27
C GLY A 121 -43.56 -7.54 15.09
N PRO A 122 -44.03 -7.86 13.86
CA PRO A 122 -43.71 -7.33 12.53
C PRO A 122 -44.94 -6.73 11.79
N GLY A 123 -44.69 -6.00 10.69
CA GLY A 123 -45.67 -5.78 9.60
C GLY A 123 -46.44 -4.44 9.60
N GLY A 124 -46.42 -3.77 8.45
CA GLY A 124 -47.24 -2.58 8.16
C GLY A 124 -46.78 -1.86 6.89
N GLY A 125 -47.15 -2.39 5.73
CA GLY A 125 -46.82 -1.84 4.42
C GLY A 125 -47.51 -0.51 4.11
N ALA A 126 -46.90 0.24 3.19
CA ALA A 126 -47.59 1.24 2.39
C ALA A 126 -47.66 0.72 0.96
N SER A 127 -48.86 0.30 0.58
CA SER A 127 -49.26 -0.22 -0.70
C SER A 127 -48.97 0.77 -1.84
N VAL A 128 -48.38 0.25 -2.92
CA VAL A 128 -48.67 0.75 -4.27
C VAL A 128 -50.10 0.31 -4.61
N PRO A 129 -50.95 1.16 -5.19
CA PRO A 129 -52.27 0.72 -5.63
C PRO A 129 -52.11 -0.28 -6.78
N GLY A 130 -52.31 -1.56 -6.47
CA GLY A 130 -52.53 -2.65 -7.42
C GLY A 130 -51.36 -2.95 -8.36
N THR A 131 -50.39 -3.74 -7.90
CA THR A 131 -49.90 -4.83 -8.74
C THR A 131 -49.98 -6.09 -7.90
N THR A 132 -50.98 -6.88 -8.23
CA THR A 132 -51.17 -8.27 -7.81
C THR A 132 -49.85 -9.06 -7.89
N LEU A 133 -49.74 -10.12 -7.09
CA LEU A 133 -48.82 -11.27 -7.27
C LEU A 133 -49.00 -12.02 -8.63
N ASP A 134 -49.48 -11.29 -9.64
CA ASP A 134 -49.85 -11.69 -11.00
C ASP A 134 -49.47 -10.50 -11.90
N ALA A 135 -48.18 -10.13 -11.94
CA ALA A 135 -47.69 -9.44 -13.13
C ALA A 135 -47.79 -10.48 -14.26
N PRO A 136 -48.54 -10.22 -15.35
CA PRO A 136 -48.60 -11.17 -16.44
C PRO A 136 -47.17 -11.41 -16.94
N ARG A 137 -46.75 -12.68 -16.93
CA ARG A 137 -45.51 -13.17 -17.55
C ARG A 137 -45.34 -12.46 -18.89
N ASP A 138 -44.16 -11.89 -19.14
CA ASP A 138 -43.90 -11.21 -20.41
C ASP A 138 -44.20 -12.24 -21.52
N PRO A 139 -45.07 -11.97 -22.51
CA PRO A 139 -45.49 -12.98 -23.49
C PRO A 139 -44.34 -13.60 -24.28
N ASP A 140 -43.18 -12.93 -24.30
CA ASP A 140 -41.94 -13.40 -24.93
C ASP A 140 -41.01 -14.16 -23.95
N GLU A 141 -41.40 -14.33 -22.68
CA GLU A 141 -40.61 -15.01 -21.66
C GLU A 141 -40.71 -16.54 -21.80
N PRO A 142 -39.59 -17.29 -21.76
CA PRO A 142 -39.60 -18.74 -21.92
C PRO A 142 -40.55 -19.39 -20.93
N GLY A 143 -41.35 -20.36 -21.37
CA GLY A 143 -42.30 -21.08 -20.52
C GLY A 143 -41.63 -22.01 -19.50
N PRO A 144 -42.40 -22.62 -18.58
CA PRO A 144 -41.86 -23.54 -17.57
C PRO A 144 -41.18 -24.79 -18.16
N ASP A 145 -41.57 -25.19 -19.37
CA ASP A 145 -41.00 -26.33 -20.10
C ASP A 145 -39.84 -25.93 -21.05
N ALA A 146 -39.40 -24.66 -21.03
CA ALA A 146 -38.30 -24.21 -21.86
C ALA A 146 -36.98 -24.90 -21.47
N SER A 147 -36.19 -25.24 -22.50
CA SER A 147 -34.87 -25.81 -22.33
C SER A 147 -33.91 -24.82 -21.68
N ASP A 148 -32.86 -25.33 -21.05
CA ASP A 148 -31.81 -24.50 -20.44
C ASP A 148 -31.20 -23.53 -21.47
N GLU A 149 -30.97 -23.98 -22.71
CA GLU A 149 -30.43 -23.16 -23.81
C GLU A 149 -31.35 -22.00 -24.18
N GLU A 150 -32.67 -22.24 -24.30
CA GLU A 150 -33.65 -21.18 -24.61
C GLU A 150 -33.71 -20.12 -23.51
N ILE A 151 -33.61 -20.54 -22.24
CA ILE A 151 -33.61 -19.62 -21.10
C ILE A 151 -32.31 -18.81 -21.06
N GLU A 152 -31.17 -19.44 -21.30
CA GLU A 152 -29.88 -18.75 -21.33
C GLU A 152 -29.77 -17.76 -22.49
N GLU A 153 -30.27 -18.12 -23.67
CA GLU A 153 -30.35 -17.21 -24.82
C GLU A 153 -31.24 -16.00 -24.50
N PHE A 154 -32.43 -16.24 -23.92
CA PHE A 154 -33.32 -15.17 -23.46
C PHE A 154 -32.65 -14.26 -22.43
N VAL A 155 -31.94 -14.82 -21.44
CA VAL A 155 -31.23 -14.02 -20.43
C VAL A 155 -30.11 -13.20 -21.06
N ARG A 156 -29.34 -13.75 -22.01
CA ARG A 156 -28.29 -13.00 -22.72
C ARG A 156 -28.84 -11.88 -23.59
N GLU A 157 -29.98 -12.09 -24.25
CA GLU A 157 -30.61 -11.09 -25.13
C GLU A 157 -31.35 -9.99 -24.35
N ARG A 158 -32.13 -10.38 -23.32
CA ARG A 158 -33.02 -9.48 -22.59
C ARG A 158 -32.34 -8.84 -21.38
N TYR A 159 -31.44 -9.57 -20.74
CA TYR A 159 -30.73 -9.19 -19.52
C TYR A 159 -29.21 -9.30 -19.74
N GLY A 160 -28.70 -8.73 -20.84
CA GLY A 160 -27.27 -8.81 -21.18
C GLY A 160 -26.31 -8.37 -20.06
N PHE A 161 -26.74 -7.48 -19.17
CA PHE A 161 -25.98 -7.08 -17.97
C PHE A 161 -25.91 -8.17 -16.88
N MET A 162 -26.81 -9.16 -16.89
CA MET A 162 -26.81 -10.35 -16.01
C MET A 162 -26.33 -11.61 -16.72
N ALA A 163 -25.94 -11.53 -17.99
CA ALA A 163 -25.48 -12.70 -18.76
C ALA A 163 -24.31 -13.43 -18.08
N TRP A 164 -23.49 -12.69 -17.32
CA TRP A 164 -22.35 -13.22 -16.55
C TRP A 164 -22.74 -14.24 -15.48
N VAL A 165 -23.97 -14.14 -14.96
CA VAL A 165 -24.53 -15.06 -13.97
C VAL A 165 -24.67 -16.47 -14.57
N LEU A 166 -24.77 -16.58 -15.90
CA LEU A 166 -24.83 -17.86 -16.59
C LEU A 166 -23.46 -18.56 -16.71
N ASP A 167 -22.36 -17.83 -16.53
CA ASP A 167 -21.01 -18.41 -16.59
C ASP A 167 -20.67 -19.21 -15.32
N GLU A 168 -21.42 -19.01 -14.22
CA GLU A 168 -21.27 -19.73 -12.95
C GLU A 168 -22.41 -20.75 -12.77
N PRO A 169 -22.13 -22.06 -12.64
CA PRO A 169 -23.16 -23.11 -12.65
C PRO A 169 -24.25 -22.97 -11.59
N GLU A 170 -23.88 -22.54 -10.37
CA GLU A 170 -24.82 -22.36 -9.26
C GLU A 170 -25.76 -21.19 -9.52
N LEU A 171 -25.23 -20.08 -10.04
CA LEU A 171 -26.02 -18.89 -10.31
C LEU A 171 -26.88 -19.05 -11.56
N ALA A 172 -26.38 -19.77 -12.58
CA ALA A 172 -27.13 -20.14 -13.75
C ALA A 172 -28.40 -20.92 -13.37
N GLU A 173 -28.31 -21.83 -12.40
CA GLU A 173 -29.47 -22.59 -11.94
C GLU A 173 -30.52 -21.71 -11.23
N VAL A 174 -30.07 -20.72 -10.45
CA VAL A 174 -30.96 -19.72 -9.85
C VAL A 174 -31.69 -18.93 -10.94
N MET A 175 -30.98 -18.49 -11.98
CA MET A 175 -31.58 -17.77 -13.11
C MET A 175 -32.58 -18.63 -13.89
N ARG A 176 -32.23 -19.89 -14.18
CA ARG A 176 -33.14 -20.82 -14.86
C ARG A 176 -34.41 -21.06 -14.08
N THR A 177 -34.27 -21.27 -12.77
CA THR A 177 -35.43 -21.42 -11.86
C THR A 177 -36.29 -20.17 -11.86
N ALA A 178 -35.67 -18.99 -11.80
CA ALA A 178 -36.37 -17.71 -11.81
C ALA A 178 -37.25 -17.54 -13.05
N ILE A 179 -36.68 -17.77 -14.23
CA ILE A 179 -37.38 -17.61 -15.51
C ILE A 179 -38.49 -18.66 -15.66
N ARG A 180 -38.22 -19.94 -15.31
CA ARG A 180 -39.24 -21.00 -15.37
C ARG A 180 -40.45 -20.68 -14.50
N GLU A 181 -40.20 -20.27 -13.27
CA GLU A 181 -41.24 -20.00 -12.28
C GLU A 181 -41.84 -18.59 -12.37
N GLY A 182 -41.32 -17.72 -13.25
CA GLY A 182 -41.77 -16.32 -13.37
C GLY A 182 -41.52 -15.51 -12.10
N ARG A 183 -40.34 -15.69 -11.49
CA ARG A 183 -39.96 -15.02 -10.24
C ARG A 183 -39.54 -13.58 -10.50
N ASP A 184 -39.83 -12.71 -9.55
CA ASP A 184 -39.44 -11.31 -9.61
C ASP A 184 -37.93 -11.10 -9.37
N PRO A 185 -37.39 -9.92 -9.74
CA PRO A 185 -35.98 -9.59 -9.53
C PRO A 185 -35.52 -9.64 -8.06
N ASP A 186 -36.39 -9.27 -7.10
CA ASP A 186 -36.05 -9.27 -5.68
C ASP A 186 -35.81 -10.71 -5.19
N TRP A 187 -36.56 -11.67 -5.71
CA TRP A 187 -36.34 -13.09 -5.44
C TRP A 187 -35.00 -13.57 -6.01
N ILE A 188 -34.67 -13.23 -7.26
CA ILE A 188 -33.41 -13.60 -7.91
C ILE A 188 -32.23 -13.14 -7.07
N GLU A 189 -32.22 -11.86 -6.69
CA GLU A 189 -31.18 -11.27 -5.85
C GLU A 189 -31.07 -12.02 -4.52
N SER A 190 -32.21 -12.30 -3.85
CA SER A 190 -32.21 -13.03 -2.59
C SER A 190 -31.60 -14.43 -2.71
N GLN A 191 -31.82 -15.13 -3.82
CA GLN A 191 -31.32 -16.48 -4.01
C GLN A 191 -29.84 -16.50 -4.38
N ILE A 192 -29.41 -15.60 -5.27
CA ILE A 192 -27.99 -15.43 -5.60
C ILE A 192 -27.17 -15.20 -4.32
N MET A 193 -27.66 -14.34 -3.42
CA MET A 193 -26.97 -14.03 -2.16
C MET A 193 -26.86 -15.21 -1.18
N THR A 194 -27.69 -16.24 -1.37
CA THR A 194 -27.68 -17.46 -0.53
C THR A 194 -26.86 -18.61 -1.11
N THR A 195 -26.32 -18.46 -2.32
CA THR A 195 -25.48 -19.50 -2.95
C THR A 195 -24.12 -19.60 -2.24
N ASP A 196 -23.59 -20.82 -2.19
CA ASP A 196 -22.25 -21.09 -1.64
C ASP A 196 -21.20 -20.29 -2.41
N TRP A 197 -21.35 -20.20 -3.73
CA TRP A 197 -20.53 -19.33 -4.56
C TRP A 197 -20.53 -17.87 -4.09
N TRP A 198 -21.70 -17.28 -3.81
CA TRP A 198 -21.78 -15.88 -3.38
C TRP A 198 -21.20 -15.67 -1.98
N THR A 199 -21.39 -16.62 -1.06
CA THR A 199 -20.88 -16.49 0.30
C THR A 199 -19.38 -16.71 0.39
N ASP A 200 -18.81 -17.57 -0.45
CA ASP A 200 -17.40 -17.97 -0.38
C ASP A 200 -16.50 -17.16 -1.31
N THR A 201 -17.07 -16.44 -2.28
CA THR A 201 -16.31 -15.64 -3.25
C THR A 201 -16.04 -14.22 -2.71
N GLU A 202 -14.77 -13.85 -2.70
CA GLU A 202 -14.32 -12.50 -2.34
C GLU A 202 -15.06 -11.42 -3.17
N PRO A 203 -15.56 -10.32 -2.58
CA PRO A 203 -16.31 -9.29 -3.31
C PRO A 203 -15.60 -8.78 -4.57
N ALA A 204 -14.29 -8.60 -4.52
CA ALA A 204 -13.49 -8.14 -5.65
C ALA A 204 -13.46 -9.16 -6.81
N ARG A 205 -13.51 -10.46 -6.51
CA ARG A 205 -13.56 -11.51 -7.53
C ARG A 205 -14.91 -11.52 -8.25
N ARG A 206 -16.02 -11.29 -7.54
CA ARG A 206 -17.35 -11.15 -8.15
C ARG A 206 -17.42 -9.95 -9.08
N GLU A 207 -16.92 -8.81 -8.61
CA GLU A 207 -16.87 -7.58 -9.41
C GLU A 207 -16.00 -7.73 -10.66
N TRP A 208 -14.88 -8.45 -10.54
CA TRP A 208 -14.01 -8.75 -11.69
C TRP A 208 -14.70 -9.61 -12.76
N GLN A 209 -15.50 -10.60 -12.36
CA GLN A 209 -16.26 -11.43 -13.29
C GLN A 209 -17.33 -10.62 -14.03
N ARG A 210 -18.02 -9.74 -13.30
CA ARG A 210 -19.01 -8.81 -13.86
C ARG A 210 -18.40 -7.89 -14.92
N ILE A 211 -17.25 -7.28 -14.63
CA ILE A 211 -16.61 -6.38 -15.61
C ILE A 211 -16.06 -7.15 -16.82
N ARG A 212 -15.54 -8.36 -16.64
CA ARG A 212 -15.05 -9.20 -17.75
C ARG A 212 -16.13 -9.55 -18.78
N SER A 213 -17.36 -9.67 -18.33
CA SER A 213 -18.51 -10.08 -19.15
C SER A 213 -19.24 -8.87 -19.73
N GLU A 214 -19.45 -7.81 -18.94
CA GLU A 214 -20.12 -6.59 -19.39
C GLU A 214 -19.24 -5.72 -20.30
N ASP A 215 -17.95 -5.56 -19.97
CA ASP A 215 -17.01 -4.74 -20.72
C ASP A 215 -15.63 -5.43 -20.84
N PRO A 216 -15.49 -6.37 -21.80
CA PRO A 216 -14.24 -7.08 -22.04
C PRO A 216 -13.05 -6.14 -22.30
N ALA A 217 -13.28 -5.03 -23.01
CA ALA A 217 -12.25 -4.05 -23.32
C ALA A 217 -11.76 -3.32 -22.06
N ARG A 218 -12.67 -2.96 -21.15
CA ARG A 218 -12.29 -2.40 -19.85
C ARG A 218 -11.51 -3.41 -19.01
N SER A 219 -11.93 -4.68 -19.00
CA SER A 219 -11.22 -5.73 -18.26
C SER A 219 -9.79 -5.92 -18.76
N GLU A 220 -9.57 -5.87 -20.08
CA GLU A 220 -8.24 -5.94 -20.68
C GLU A 220 -7.38 -4.73 -20.28
N GLN A 221 -7.95 -3.51 -20.31
CA GLN A 221 -7.25 -2.30 -19.87
C GLN A 221 -6.82 -2.36 -18.40
N VAL A 222 -7.68 -2.88 -17.50
CA VAL A 222 -7.33 -3.07 -16.09
C VAL A 222 -6.20 -4.08 -15.96
N MET A 223 -6.25 -5.18 -16.72
CA MET A 223 -5.19 -6.18 -16.70
C MET A 223 -3.86 -5.61 -17.18
N ASP A 224 -3.86 -4.85 -18.29
CA ASP A 224 -2.67 -4.20 -18.83
C ASP A 224 -2.08 -3.17 -17.87
N SER A 225 -2.91 -2.37 -17.21
CA SER A 225 -2.44 -1.38 -16.22
C SER A 225 -1.81 -2.08 -15.01
N VAL A 226 -2.47 -3.12 -14.49
CA VAL A 226 -1.97 -3.89 -13.34
C VAL A 226 -0.67 -4.63 -13.69
N MET A 227 -0.59 -5.27 -14.87
CA MET A 227 0.64 -5.93 -15.31
C MET A 227 1.79 -4.94 -15.51
N LEU A 228 1.52 -3.74 -16.04
CA LEU A 228 2.54 -2.68 -16.14
C LEU A 228 3.03 -2.24 -14.76
N ASP A 229 2.11 -2.02 -13.83
CA ASP A 229 2.46 -1.64 -12.45
C ASP A 229 3.28 -2.74 -11.76
N ILE A 230 2.86 -4.01 -11.88
CA ILE A 230 3.62 -5.16 -11.38
C ILE A 230 5.01 -5.19 -12.01
N ARG A 231 5.13 -5.03 -13.32
CA ARG A 231 6.41 -5.03 -14.02
C ARG A 231 7.33 -3.91 -13.54
N LEU A 232 6.80 -2.70 -13.37
CA LEU A 232 7.58 -1.56 -12.89
C LEU A 232 8.01 -1.75 -11.44
N GLN A 233 7.12 -2.26 -10.58
CA GLN A 233 7.45 -2.58 -9.19
C GLN A 233 8.48 -3.70 -9.10
N ALA A 234 8.29 -4.80 -9.83
CA ALA A 234 9.24 -5.91 -9.91
C ALA A 234 10.61 -5.44 -10.43
N SER A 235 10.63 -4.60 -11.47
CA SER A 235 11.87 -4.01 -12.00
C SER A 235 12.58 -3.13 -10.96
N ARG A 236 11.84 -2.32 -10.20
CA ARG A 236 12.39 -1.56 -9.08
C ARG A 236 12.93 -2.49 -8.01
N MET A 237 12.24 -3.57 -7.69
CA MET A 237 12.66 -4.56 -6.69
C MET A 237 13.75 -5.52 -7.20
N GLY A 238 14.19 -5.41 -8.46
CA GLY A 238 15.15 -6.34 -9.06
C GLY A 238 14.59 -7.75 -9.31
N VAL A 239 13.27 -7.93 -9.20
CA VAL A 239 12.58 -9.21 -9.40
C VAL A 239 12.26 -9.40 -10.88
N SER A 240 12.66 -10.54 -11.43
CA SER A 240 12.31 -10.94 -12.80
C SER A 240 11.12 -11.89 -12.77
N ILE A 241 9.97 -11.43 -13.27
CA ILE A 241 8.74 -12.23 -13.38
C ILE A 241 8.48 -12.47 -14.86
N ASP A 242 8.27 -13.74 -15.26
CA ASP A 242 7.87 -14.06 -16.62
C ASP A 242 6.43 -13.59 -16.92
N GLN A 243 6.08 -13.53 -18.20
CA GLN A 243 4.80 -12.97 -18.63
C GLN A 243 3.59 -13.77 -18.13
N ASP A 244 3.70 -15.10 -18.06
CA ASP A 244 2.60 -15.96 -17.63
C ASP A 244 2.38 -15.83 -16.13
N ARG A 245 3.46 -15.83 -15.33
CA ARG A 245 3.35 -15.61 -13.88
C ARG A 245 2.89 -14.20 -13.55
N MET A 246 3.34 -13.18 -14.28
CA MET A 246 2.88 -11.80 -14.09
C MET A 246 1.38 -11.66 -14.33
N ARG A 247 0.85 -12.34 -15.35
CA ARG A 247 -0.59 -12.38 -15.62
C ARG A 247 -1.35 -13.09 -14.50
N GLN A 248 -0.82 -14.18 -13.95
CA GLN A 248 -1.41 -14.86 -12.79
C GLN A 248 -1.42 -13.96 -11.55
N LEU A 249 -0.31 -13.29 -11.25
CA LEU A 249 -0.20 -12.35 -10.13
C LEU A 249 -1.21 -11.19 -10.27
N ALA A 250 -1.38 -10.67 -11.48
CA ALA A 250 -2.35 -9.63 -11.77
C ALA A 250 -3.80 -10.12 -11.54
N LEU A 251 -4.13 -11.35 -11.97
CA LEU A 251 -5.42 -11.97 -11.70
C LEU A 251 -5.66 -12.22 -10.21
N GLU A 252 -4.64 -12.68 -9.49
CA GLU A 252 -4.67 -12.84 -8.03
C GLU A 252 -4.92 -11.49 -7.35
N ALA A 253 -4.19 -10.44 -7.75
CA ALA A 253 -4.32 -9.11 -7.17
C ALA A 253 -5.71 -8.51 -7.40
N VAL A 254 -6.26 -8.64 -8.61
CA VAL A 254 -7.62 -8.18 -8.91
C VAL A 254 -8.65 -9.00 -8.15
N GLY A 255 -8.55 -10.33 -8.17
CA GLY A 255 -9.49 -11.22 -7.49
C GLY A 255 -9.46 -11.10 -5.96
N ASN A 256 -8.33 -10.72 -5.37
CA ASN A 256 -8.17 -10.53 -3.93
C ASN A 256 -8.38 -9.07 -3.48
N GLY A 257 -8.85 -8.18 -4.37
CA GLY A 257 -9.17 -6.80 -4.02
C GLY A 257 -7.97 -5.90 -3.75
N TRP A 258 -6.80 -6.24 -4.29
CA TRP A 258 -5.59 -5.41 -4.17
C TRP A 258 -5.55 -4.28 -5.21
N VAL A 259 -6.48 -4.33 -6.16
CA VAL A 259 -6.65 -3.38 -7.25
C VAL A 259 -8.03 -2.76 -7.11
N ASP A 260 -8.09 -1.44 -7.19
CA ASP A 260 -9.34 -0.75 -7.43
C ASP A 260 -9.68 -0.89 -8.92
N ILE A 261 -10.66 -1.73 -9.22
CA ILE A 261 -11.04 -2.08 -10.60
C ILE A 261 -11.62 -0.85 -11.34
N ASN A 262 -12.19 0.13 -10.62
CA ASN A 262 -12.70 1.35 -11.21
C ASN A 262 -11.58 2.23 -11.75
N THR A 263 -10.47 2.34 -11.02
CA THR A 263 -9.31 3.14 -11.44
C THR A 263 -8.23 2.33 -12.16
N GLY A 264 -8.24 1.01 -12.06
CA GLY A 264 -7.18 0.13 -12.54
C GLY A 264 -5.86 0.29 -11.77
N ARG A 265 -5.91 0.87 -10.57
CA ARG A 265 -4.72 1.17 -9.74
C ARG A 265 -4.65 0.22 -8.57
N ILE A 266 -3.42 -0.13 -8.18
CA ILE A 266 -3.17 -0.90 -6.95
C ILE A 266 -3.62 -0.07 -5.73
N SER A 267 -4.57 -0.60 -4.98
CA SER A 267 -5.08 -0.04 -3.72
C SER A 267 -4.36 -0.64 -2.50
N GLN A 268 -3.87 -1.88 -2.60
CA GLN A 268 -3.16 -2.59 -1.53
C GLN A 268 -1.68 -2.78 -1.89
N GLY A 269 -0.93 -1.67 -1.92
CA GLY A 269 0.48 -1.64 -2.33
C GLY A 269 1.37 -2.63 -1.59
N GLU A 270 1.23 -2.74 -0.27
CA GLU A 270 2.03 -3.65 0.56
C GLU A 270 1.79 -5.13 0.21
N ARG A 271 0.53 -5.50 -0.07
CA ARG A 271 0.21 -6.89 -0.47
C ARG A 271 0.78 -7.22 -1.83
N MET A 272 0.69 -6.29 -2.79
CA MET A 272 1.31 -6.44 -4.10
C MET A 272 2.83 -6.57 -3.98
N GLN A 273 3.46 -5.68 -3.20
CA GLN A 273 4.90 -5.70 -2.98
C GLN A 273 5.35 -7.04 -2.38
N ARG A 274 4.66 -7.56 -1.37
CA ARG A 274 4.96 -8.87 -0.78
C ARG A 274 4.81 -10.00 -1.80
N ALA A 275 3.76 -9.96 -2.61
CA ALA A 275 3.55 -10.97 -3.64
C ALA A 275 4.69 -10.94 -4.68
N ILE A 276 5.09 -9.76 -5.15
CA ILE A 276 6.24 -9.57 -6.05
C ILE A 276 7.55 -10.05 -5.39
N ALA A 277 7.78 -9.70 -4.12
CA ALA A 277 8.97 -10.13 -3.39
C ALA A 277 9.07 -11.67 -3.30
N ASN A 278 7.93 -12.36 -3.21
CA ASN A 278 7.88 -13.82 -3.15
C ASN A 278 8.14 -14.50 -4.51
N GLU A 279 7.97 -13.79 -5.64
CA GLU A 279 8.27 -14.31 -6.99
C GLU A 279 9.76 -14.30 -7.34
N ALA A 280 10.62 -13.91 -6.39
CA ALA A 280 12.02 -13.70 -6.68
C ALA A 280 12.80 -15.04 -6.81
N ASP A 281 13.04 -15.46 -8.06
CA ASP A 281 13.96 -16.56 -8.41
C ASP A 281 15.40 -16.05 -8.37
N PHE A 282 16.05 -16.14 -7.20
CA PHE A 282 17.44 -15.73 -7.04
C PHE A 282 18.40 -16.83 -7.50
N ARG A 283 18.92 -16.68 -8.71
CA ARG A 283 20.14 -17.37 -9.13
C ARG A 283 21.33 -16.70 -8.45
N GLY A 284 21.91 -17.39 -7.46
CA GLY A 284 22.96 -16.92 -6.54
C GLY A 284 24.31 -16.52 -7.14
N ASP A 285 24.34 -15.93 -8.33
CA ASP A 285 25.55 -15.38 -8.97
C ASP A 285 25.30 -14.02 -9.67
N GLN A 286 24.08 -13.49 -9.61
CA GLN A 286 23.77 -12.14 -10.10
C GLN A 286 23.54 -11.20 -8.93
N ARG A 287 24.36 -10.13 -8.85
CA ARG A 287 24.07 -8.97 -8.00
C ARG A 287 22.65 -8.50 -8.32
N VAL A 288 21.81 -8.48 -7.30
CA VAL A 288 20.43 -8.04 -7.42
C VAL A 288 20.46 -6.54 -7.72
N GLY A 289 19.78 -6.13 -8.79
CA GLY A 289 19.66 -4.72 -9.17
C GLY A 289 18.51 -4.03 -8.44
N GLY A 290 18.38 -2.71 -8.64
CA GLY A 290 17.25 -1.93 -8.13
C GLY A 290 17.26 -1.72 -6.61
N ASP A 291 16.09 -1.51 -6.04
CA ASP A 291 15.81 -1.26 -4.62
C ASP A 291 16.28 -2.42 -3.73
N MET A 292 16.23 -3.67 -4.20
CA MET A 292 16.72 -4.80 -3.42
C MET A 292 18.25 -4.84 -3.35
N GLY A 293 18.94 -4.55 -4.46
CA GLY A 293 20.39 -4.37 -4.44
C GLY A 293 20.82 -3.20 -3.57
N ALA A 294 20.10 -2.07 -3.68
CA ALA A 294 20.35 -0.90 -2.85
C ALA A 294 20.13 -1.20 -1.35
N MET A 295 19.08 -1.96 -1.01
CA MET A 295 18.82 -2.41 0.35
C MET A 295 19.91 -3.37 0.84
N GLN A 296 20.32 -4.34 0.03
CA GLN A 296 21.42 -5.25 0.35
C GLN A 296 22.71 -4.46 0.65
N ASP A 297 23.09 -3.51 -0.21
CA ASP A 297 24.27 -2.66 -0.01
C ASP A 297 24.15 -1.81 1.27
N ALA A 298 22.95 -1.29 1.57
CA ALA A 298 22.69 -0.53 2.80
C ALA A 298 22.82 -1.40 4.06
N ILE A 299 22.33 -2.64 4.02
CA ILE A 299 22.43 -3.60 5.12
C ILE A 299 23.89 -3.98 5.37
N VAL A 300 24.66 -4.25 4.32
CA VAL A 300 26.10 -4.51 4.42
C VAL A 300 26.82 -3.30 5.01
N ALA A 301 26.53 -2.09 4.54
CA ALA A 301 27.11 -0.86 5.09
C ALA A 301 26.79 -0.69 6.59
N GLN A 302 25.55 -0.95 7.00
CA GLN A 302 25.14 -0.90 8.39
C GLN A 302 25.83 -1.98 9.24
N SER A 303 26.01 -3.20 8.71
CA SER A 303 26.74 -4.26 9.40
C SER A 303 28.21 -3.87 9.61
N HIS A 304 28.83 -3.18 8.64
CA HIS A 304 30.17 -2.62 8.78
C HIS A 304 30.27 -1.54 9.87
N GLU A 305 29.25 -0.68 10.00
CA GLU A 305 29.18 0.32 11.08
C GLU A 305 29.14 -0.32 12.47
N TRP A 306 28.38 -1.40 12.59
CA TRP A 306 28.32 -2.21 13.80
C TRP A 306 29.52 -3.17 13.95
N MET A 307 30.46 -3.17 13.00
CA MET A 307 31.60 -4.10 12.94
C MET A 307 31.18 -5.57 13.15
N VAL A 308 30.01 -5.93 12.62
CA VAL A 308 29.47 -7.28 12.57
C VAL A 308 29.60 -7.78 11.13
N PRO A 309 30.45 -8.78 10.85
CA PRO A 309 30.60 -9.30 9.51
C PRO A 309 29.29 -9.96 9.06
N MET A 310 28.82 -9.60 7.87
CA MET A 310 27.62 -10.16 7.24
C MET A 310 27.98 -10.59 5.82
N SER A 311 27.56 -11.78 5.40
CA SER A 311 27.71 -12.20 4.01
C SER A 311 26.70 -11.48 3.11
N GLU A 312 27.00 -11.39 1.81
CA GLU A 312 26.08 -10.85 0.81
C GLU A 312 24.74 -11.61 0.84
N ASP A 313 24.76 -12.94 1.02
CA ASP A 313 23.56 -13.77 1.13
C ASP A 313 22.70 -13.44 2.36
N SER A 314 23.33 -13.22 3.52
CA SER A 314 22.60 -12.84 4.74
C SER A 314 22.02 -11.44 4.64
N ALA A 315 22.74 -10.51 4.01
CA ALA A 315 22.22 -9.17 3.75
C ALA A 315 21.03 -9.21 2.79
N LEU A 316 21.07 -10.11 1.78
CA LEU A 316 19.96 -10.32 0.86
C LEU A 316 18.73 -10.92 1.56
N ASP A 317 18.91 -11.90 2.45
CA ASP A 317 17.81 -12.47 3.27
C ASP A 317 17.11 -11.37 4.09
N TRP A 318 17.90 -10.51 4.75
CA TRP A 318 17.36 -9.37 5.49
C TRP A 318 16.65 -8.37 4.57
N ALA A 319 17.22 -8.05 3.40
CA ALA A 319 16.60 -7.16 2.41
C ALA A 319 15.24 -7.70 1.97
N GLN A 320 15.16 -9.01 1.69
CA GLN A 320 13.92 -9.67 1.31
C GLN A 320 12.88 -9.57 2.42
N ARG A 321 13.24 -9.92 3.66
CA ARG A 321 12.32 -9.87 4.80
C ARG A 321 11.82 -8.46 5.07
N ILE A 322 12.67 -7.45 4.90
CA ILE A 322 12.25 -6.04 5.04
C ILE A 322 11.28 -5.65 3.93
N LEU A 323 11.61 -5.95 2.67
CA LEU A 323 10.76 -5.61 1.52
C LEU A 323 9.45 -6.40 1.47
N SER A 324 9.41 -7.62 2.01
CA SER A 324 8.20 -8.42 2.16
C SER A 324 7.37 -8.01 3.38
N GLY A 325 7.92 -7.19 4.28
CA GLY A 325 7.30 -6.76 5.54
C GLY A 325 7.31 -7.84 6.64
N GLU A 326 8.14 -8.88 6.51
CA GLU A 326 8.42 -9.87 7.55
C GLU A 326 9.42 -9.35 8.59
N ALA A 327 10.20 -8.33 8.25
CA ALA A 327 11.14 -7.64 9.11
C ALA A 327 11.03 -6.12 8.91
N THR A 328 11.64 -5.36 9.82
CA THR A 328 11.75 -3.91 9.74
C THR A 328 13.22 -3.49 9.82
N GLU A 329 13.53 -2.28 9.35
CA GLU A 329 14.87 -1.70 9.50
C GLU A 329 15.29 -1.59 10.97
N ASP A 330 14.37 -1.18 11.85
CA ASP A 330 14.58 -1.17 13.31
C ASP A 330 14.89 -2.58 13.87
N GLY A 331 14.24 -3.60 13.31
CA GLY A 331 14.47 -5.00 13.66
C GLY A 331 15.87 -5.47 13.26
N LEU A 332 16.35 -5.06 12.08
CA LEU A 332 17.72 -5.30 11.65
C LEU A 332 18.72 -4.57 12.55
N GLU A 333 18.49 -3.29 12.86
CA GLU A 333 19.40 -2.54 13.74
C GLU A 333 19.50 -3.21 15.11
N THR A 334 18.37 -3.63 15.67
CA THR A 334 18.33 -4.38 16.93
C THR A 334 19.15 -5.67 16.83
N HIS A 335 18.98 -6.44 15.75
CA HIS A 335 19.76 -7.65 15.50
C HIS A 335 21.27 -7.38 15.43
N LEU A 336 21.69 -6.37 14.67
CA LEU A 336 23.09 -5.97 14.55
C LEU A 336 23.67 -5.52 15.89
N ARG A 337 22.91 -4.75 16.66
CA ARG A 337 23.31 -4.28 17.99
C ARG A 337 23.50 -5.45 18.96
N ASP A 338 22.61 -6.43 18.97
CA ASP A 338 22.73 -7.60 19.84
C ASP A 338 23.92 -8.49 19.44
N MET A 339 24.18 -8.64 18.15
CA MET A 339 25.38 -9.30 17.64
C MET A 339 26.66 -8.54 18.04
N ALA A 340 26.66 -7.21 17.93
CA ALA A 340 27.78 -6.36 18.34
C ALA A 340 28.03 -6.45 19.85
N ARG A 341 26.99 -6.51 20.68
CA ARG A 341 27.10 -6.72 22.14
C ARG A 341 27.75 -8.05 22.49
N SER A 342 27.36 -9.12 21.81
CA SER A 342 27.97 -10.43 22.00
C SER A 342 29.46 -10.42 21.62
N ARG A 343 29.82 -9.68 20.56
CA ARG A 343 31.19 -9.59 20.06
C ARG A 343 32.08 -8.62 20.87
N TYR A 344 31.50 -7.54 21.38
CA TYR A 344 32.20 -6.45 22.06
C TYR A 344 31.55 -6.14 23.43
N PRO A 345 31.55 -7.09 24.38
CA PRO A 345 30.84 -6.94 25.65
C PRO A 345 31.32 -5.74 26.49
N HIS A 346 32.57 -5.32 26.31
CA HIS A 346 33.18 -4.18 27.02
C HIS A 346 32.72 -2.81 26.50
N LEU A 347 31.97 -2.77 25.40
CA LEU A 347 31.49 -1.52 24.79
C LEU A 347 30.04 -1.17 25.14
N GLU A 348 29.39 -1.92 26.03
CA GLU A 348 27.96 -1.71 26.36
C GLU A 348 27.65 -0.27 26.80
N ASP A 349 28.51 0.33 27.63
CA ASP A 349 28.35 1.73 28.07
C ASP A 349 28.43 2.74 26.91
N TYR A 350 29.14 2.39 25.85
CA TYR A 350 29.25 3.21 24.63
C TYR A 350 28.02 3.02 23.74
N PHE A 351 27.52 1.78 23.62
CA PHE A 351 26.27 1.48 22.92
C PHE A 351 25.09 2.21 23.54
N ALA A 352 25.02 2.26 24.87
CA ALA A 352 23.99 3.00 25.61
C ALA A 352 24.02 4.53 25.32
N ARG A 353 25.16 5.06 24.84
CA ARG A 353 25.34 6.45 24.43
C ARG A 353 25.17 6.67 22.91
N GLY A 354 24.80 5.63 22.16
CA GLY A 354 24.63 5.70 20.70
C GLY A 354 25.94 5.74 19.91
N VAL A 355 27.07 5.31 20.51
CA VAL A 355 28.36 5.25 19.82
C VAL A 355 28.54 3.85 19.22
N SER A 356 28.71 3.76 17.90
CA SER A 356 28.95 2.48 17.23
C SER A 356 30.38 1.96 17.46
N PRO A 357 30.62 0.63 17.36
CA PRO A 357 31.98 0.08 17.40
C PRO A 357 32.92 0.75 16.40
N GLN A 358 32.45 1.03 15.18
CA GLN A 358 33.28 1.66 14.15
C GLN A 358 33.75 3.05 14.60
N GLN A 359 32.89 3.85 15.22
CA GLN A 359 33.25 5.16 15.79
C GLN A 359 34.22 5.02 16.97
N PHE A 360 33.96 4.07 17.88
CA PHE A 360 34.83 3.83 19.03
C PHE A 360 36.26 3.46 18.61
N PHE A 361 36.41 2.59 17.59
CA PHE A 361 37.71 2.12 17.11
C PHE A 361 38.35 3.02 16.05
N GLN A 362 37.76 4.15 15.69
CA GLN A 362 38.37 5.08 14.72
C GLN A 362 39.78 5.54 15.15
N PRO A 363 40.03 5.96 16.41
CA PRO A 363 41.37 6.36 16.85
C PRO A 363 42.40 5.23 16.76
N TYR A 364 41.96 3.97 16.88
CA TYR A 364 42.82 2.79 16.75
C TYR A 364 43.30 2.62 15.31
N ARG A 365 42.39 2.76 14.33
CA ARG A 365 42.75 2.74 12.90
C ARG A 365 43.71 3.86 12.57
N GLU A 366 43.49 5.06 13.08
CA GLU A 366 44.37 6.21 12.85
C GLU A 366 45.78 5.98 13.41
N GLU A 367 45.91 5.40 14.61
CA GLU A 367 47.21 5.12 15.20
C GLU A 367 47.96 3.99 14.47
N LEU A 368 47.26 2.93 14.07
CA LEU A 368 47.82 1.87 13.22
C LEU A 368 48.29 2.43 11.88
N ALA A 369 47.45 3.23 11.21
CA ALA A 369 47.76 3.87 9.93
C ALA A 369 48.98 4.80 10.05
N ARG A 370 49.03 5.61 11.10
CA ARG A 370 50.16 6.51 11.37
C ARG A 370 51.45 5.74 11.63
N THR A 371 51.39 4.69 12.44
CA THR A 371 52.59 3.92 12.83
C THR A 371 53.12 3.09 11.67
N LEU A 372 52.23 2.52 10.86
CA LEU A 372 52.56 1.68 9.70
C LEU A 372 52.71 2.48 8.40
N GLU A 373 52.48 3.79 8.43
CA GLU A 373 52.46 4.67 7.25
C GLU A 373 51.53 4.16 6.13
N MET A 374 50.37 3.63 6.52
CA MET A 374 49.34 3.06 5.65
C MET A 374 48.12 3.99 5.53
N ASN A 375 47.26 3.74 4.54
CA ASN A 375 45.95 4.40 4.46
C ASN A 375 45.01 3.81 5.55
N PRO A 376 44.40 4.62 6.43
CA PRO A 376 43.47 4.13 7.46
C PRO A 376 42.29 3.33 6.92
N ASP A 377 41.81 3.62 5.71
CA ASP A 377 40.67 2.92 5.10
C ASP A 377 41.00 1.48 4.68
N THR A 378 42.30 1.14 4.60
CA THR A 378 42.77 -0.21 4.25
C THR A 378 42.93 -1.13 5.47
N ILE A 379 42.68 -0.60 6.68
CA ILE A 379 42.86 -1.32 7.94
C ILE A 379 41.53 -1.94 8.37
N ASP A 380 41.35 -3.22 8.05
CA ASP A 380 40.21 -4.00 8.50
C ASP A 380 40.50 -4.59 9.90
N LEU A 381 39.89 -4.01 10.93
CA LEU A 381 40.05 -4.49 12.30
C LEU A 381 39.25 -5.78 12.58
N VAL A 382 38.28 -6.15 11.74
CA VAL A 382 37.36 -7.26 12.00
C VAL A 382 37.87 -8.56 11.39
N ASN A 383 38.27 -8.50 10.11
CA ASN A 383 38.59 -9.70 9.34
C ASN A 383 40.10 -9.89 9.10
N ASP A 384 40.92 -8.84 9.23
CA ASP A 384 42.37 -8.99 9.09
C ASP A 384 42.99 -9.49 10.41
N SER A 385 43.54 -10.70 10.38
CA SER A 385 44.22 -11.32 11.54
C SER A 385 45.41 -10.50 12.07
N ARG A 386 45.95 -9.58 11.26
CA ARG A 386 47.05 -8.70 11.68
C ARG A 386 46.58 -7.56 12.58
N PHE A 387 45.32 -7.15 12.46
CA PHE A 387 44.79 -6.00 13.19
C PHE A 387 43.72 -6.37 14.20
N SER A 388 43.00 -7.48 13.99
CA SER A 388 41.95 -7.93 14.91
C SER A 388 42.36 -8.11 16.37
N PRO A 389 43.63 -8.43 16.73
CA PRO A 389 44.03 -8.50 18.14
C PRO A 389 43.88 -7.18 18.92
N VAL A 390 43.77 -6.02 18.25
CA VAL A 390 43.59 -4.74 18.95
C VAL A 390 42.19 -4.58 19.57
N LEU A 391 41.20 -5.31 19.03
CA LEU A 391 39.80 -5.27 19.48
C LEU A 391 39.59 -6.04 20.77
N ASP A 392 40.33 -7.14 20.94
CA ASP A 392 40.12 -8.11 22.00
C ASP A 392 41.47 -8.69 22.49
N PHE A 393 42.13 -7.89 23.33
CA PHE A 393 43.45 -8.14 23.88
C PHE A 393 43.36 -8.76 25.28
N ALA A 394 44.03 -9.89 25.46
CA ALA A 394 44.18 -10.52 26.77
C ALA A 394 45.28 -9.82 27.57
N THR A 395 44.91 -9.26 28.71
CA THR A 395 45.84 -8.65 29.66
C THR A 395 46.54 -9.70 30.52
N GLU A 396 47.58 -9.31 31.26
CA GLU A 396 48.31 -10.20 32.19
C GLU A 396 47.42 -10.81 33.29
N GLY A 397 46.22 -10.26 33.53
CA GLY A 397 45.23 -10.73 34.50
C GLY A 397 44.13 -11.63 33.92
N ASP A 398 44.27 -12.10 32.68
CA ASP A 398 43.26 -12.88 31.92
C ASP A 398 41.95 -12.10 31.61
N GLU A 399 41.92 -10.79 31.90
CA GLU A 399 40.85 -9.91 31.44
C GLU A 399 41.05 -9.59 29.96
N ARG A 400 39.96 -9.70 29.20
CA ARG A 400 39.90 -9.33 27.79
C ARG A 400 39.36 -7.90 27.65
N ARG A 401 40.00 -7.07 26.83
CA ARG A 401 39.56 -5.71 26.52
C ARG A 401 40.22 -5.20 25.24
N PRO A 402 39.71 -4.13 24.62
CA PRO A 402 40.47 -3.36 23.65
C PRO A 402 41.86 -2.96 24.19
N MET A 403 42.86 -2.93 23.31
CA MET A 403 44.16 -2.36 23.63
C MET A 403 44.02 -0.87 24.03
N THR A 404 44.90 -0.37 24.86
CA THR A 404 45.09 1.08 25.05
C THR A 404 45.84 1.66 23.85
N MET A 405 45.77 2.97 23.65
CA MET A 405 46.50 3.64 22.54
C MET A 405 48.01 3.34 22.56
N SER A 406 48.63 3.29 23.74
CA SER A 406 50.05 2.95 23.88
C SER A 406 50.33 1.49 23.50
N GLU A 407 49.45 0.56 23.89
CA GLU A 407 49.53 -0.85 23.51
C GLU A 407 49.36 -1.02 21.99
N VAL A 408 48.42 -0.30 21.36
CA VAL A 408 48.23 -0.30 19.89
C VAL A 408 49.50 0.17 19.17
N GLN A 409 50.08 1.29 19.61
CA GLN A 409 51.32 1.79 19.02
C GLN A 409 52.46 0.78 19.17
N GLN A 410 52.62 0.17 20.34
CA GLN A 410 53.64 -0.83 20.58
C GLN A 410 53.41 -2.09 19.73
N TYR A 411 52.16 -2.56 19.66
CA TYR A 411 51.76 -3.69 18.84
C TYR A 411 52.07 -3.44 17.35
N ALA A 412 51.70 -2.27 16.83
CA ALA A 412 51.96 -1.87 15.45
C ALA A 412 53.45 -1.92 15.11
N ARG A 413 54.33 -1.45 16.00
CA ARG A 413 55.79 -1.52 15.80
C ARG A 413 56.34 -2.95 15.79
N GLY A 414 55.61 -3.89 16.38
CA GLY A 414 55.94 -5.32 16.36
C GLY A 414 55.60 -6.02 15.03
N LEU A 415 54.74 -5.41 14.20
CA LEU A 415 54.32 -6.00 12.93
C LEU A 415 55.44 -5.95 11.87
N PRO A 416 55.55 -6.97 10.99
CA PRO A 416 56.56 -6.98 9.92
C PRO A 416 56.55 -5.73 9.03
N GLU A 417 55.36 -5.19 8.75
CA GLU A 417 55.10 -4.01 7.92
C GLU A 417 55.82 -2.76 8.47
N TRP A 418 55.95 -2.65 9.80
CA TRP A 418 56.60 -1.51 10.43
C TRP A 418 58.05 -1.34 9.96
N ARG A 419 58.77 -2.45 9.71
CA ARG A 419 60.17 -2.40 9.28
C ARG A 419 60.37 -1.68 7.95
N GLY A 420 59.34 -1.60 7.12
CA GLY A 420 59.36 -0.89 5.84
C GLY A 420 59.08 0.61 5.95
N THR A 421 58.63 1.10 7.11
CA THR A 421 58.23 2.50 7.31
C THR A 421 59.43 3.45 7.40
N ARG A 422 59.21 4.73 7.12
CA ARG A 422 60.25 5.76 7.31
C ARG A 422 60.58 5.92 8.78
N GLN A 423 59.57 5.88 9.66
CA GLN A 423 59.77 5.94 11.11
C GLN A 423 60.70 4.83 11.63
N ALA A 424 60.58 3.60 11.13
CA ALA A 424 61.50 2.52 11.50
C ALA A 424 62.92 2.75 10.99
N GLN A 425 63.08 3.23 9.76
CA GLN A 425 64.38 3.56 9.17
C GLN A 425 65.09 4.69 9.92
N GLU A 426 64.35 5.73 10.31
CA GLU A 426 64.85 6.85 11.10
C GLU A 426 65.31 6.40 12.49
N GLN A 427 64.51 5.58 13.18
CA GLN A 427 64.90 5.01 14.48
C GLN A 427 66.13 4.11 14.39
N GLY A 428 66.20 3.25 13.36
CA GLY A 428 67.37 2.41 13.13
C GLY A 428 68.64 3.23 12.84
N SER A 429 68.50 4.31 12.07
CA SER A 429 69.59 5.24 11.76
C SER A 429 70.07 5.97 13.01
N ALA A 430 69.14 6.51 13.81
CA ALA A 430 69.46 7.19 15.08
C ALA A 430 70.13 6.25 16.09
N PHE A 431 69.69 4.99 16.18
CA PHE A 431 70.32 3.99 17.03
C PHE A 431 71.74 3.65 16.56
N THR A 432 71.94 3.51 15.24
CA THR A 432 73.26 3.28 14.63
C THR A 432 74.20 4.46 14.89
N GLU A 433 73.71 5.69 14.74
CA GLU A 433 74.47 6.89 15.10
C GLU A 433 74.82 6.94 16.59
N MET A 434 73.90 6.56 17.47
CA MET A 434 74.15 6.50 18.90
C MET A 434 75.22 5.45 19.23
N LEU A 435 75.14 4.25 18.66
CA LEU A 435 76.19 3.24 18.82
C LEU A 435 77.53 3.73 18.26
N GLY A 436 77.53 4.40 17.10
CA GLY A 436 78.71 5.03 16.53
C GLY A 436 79.31 6.10 17.44
N ARG A 437 78.49 6.92 18.11
CA ARG A 437 78.97 7.94 19.07
C ARG A 437 79.47 7.32 20.38
N THR A 438 78.81 6.28 20.88
CA THR A 438 79.13 5.64 22.17
C THR A 438 80.32 4.69 22.08
N PHE A 439 80.48 3.97 20.97
CA PHE A 439 81.52 2.94 20.78
C PHE A 439 82.60 3.32 19.75
N GLY A 440 82.37 4.33 18.90
CA GLY A 440 83.32 4.79 17.87
C GLY A 440 84.32 5.88 18.31
N ARG A 441 84.42 6.17 19.62
CA ARG A 441 85.42 7.09 20.21
C ARG A 441 86.56 6.39 20.95
N ILE A 442 86.85 5.14 20.61
CA ILE A 442 88.11 4.48 21.00
C ILE A 442 88.85 4.12 19.72
N ALA A 443 89.60 5.09 19.19
CA ALA A 443 90.67 4.89 18.21
C ALA A 443 91.82 5.83 18.56
#